data_AF-A0AAE0RVP0-F1
#
_entry.id   AF-A0AAE0RVP0-F1
#
_cell.length_a   1.000
_cell.length_b   1.000
_cell.length_c   1.000
_cell.angle_alpha   90.00
_cell.angle_beta   90.00
_cell.angle_gamma   90.00
#
_symmetry.space_group_name_H-M   'P 1'
#
loop_
_entity.id
_entity.type
_entity.pdbx_description
1 polymer ?
#
loop_
_entity_poly.entity_id
_entity_poly.type
_entity_poly.pdbx_seq_one_letter_code
_entity_poly.pdbx_strand_id
1 'polypeptide(L)'
;MLMFEDGSRHKTTRLKPISMRKIGICGSDVKYWTDGRIGNHFIVQNPMLLGHECSGVVSKIGPGVSHLKEGDRIAIEPHGVCRCCEFCKKGRYNLCPNVFFLATPPDSGALAR
;
A
#
# COMPACT_ATOMS: atom_id res chain seq x y z
N MET A 1 -5.81 -5.21 -4.55
CA MET A 1 -5.69 -4.23 -3.45
C MET A 1 -5.24 -4.97 -2.21
N LEU A 2 -4.00 -4.74 -1.80
CA LEU A 2 -3.45 -5.34 -0.59
C LEU A 2 -3.80 -4.50 0.62
N MET A 3 -4.15 -5.17 1.70
CA MET A 3 -4.37 -4.53 2.98
C MET A 3 -3.58 -5.35 4.00
N PHE A 4 -2.52 -4.75 4.53
CA PHE A 4 -1.73 -5.33 5.62
C PHE A 4 -2.54 -5.20 6.91
N GLU A 5 -2.46 -6.21 7.78
CA GLU A 5 -3.02 -6.13 9.13
C GLU A 5 -2.05 -5.37 10.02
N ASP A 6 -2.22 -4.06 10.13
CA ASP A 6 -2.02 -3.39 11.41
C ASP A 6 -3.38 -2.85 11.90
N GLY A 7 -3.55 -2.80 13.21
CA GLY A 7 -4.85 -2.62 13.88
C GLY A 7 -5.49 -1.23 13.75
N SER A 8 -5.27 -0.48 12.66
CA SER A 8 -5.80 0.88 12.55
C SER A 8 -6.48 1.19 11.19
N ARG A 9 -7.72 1.70 11.31
CA ARG A 9 -8.55 2.45 10.33
C ARG A 9 -9.04 1.80 9.01
N HIS A 10 -8.54 0.65 8.54
CA HIS A 10 -9.00 0.09 7.26
C HIS A 10 -9.35 -1.42 7.31
N LYS A 11 -10.55 -1.74 7.79
CA LYS A 11 -11.09 -3.12 7.75
C LYS A 11 -11.61 -3.44 6.35
N THR A 12 -10.80 -4.07 5.50
CA THR A 12 -11.30 -4.89 4.37
C THR A 12 -10.32 -6.00 4.02
N THR A 13 -10.20 -6.99 4.91
CA THR A 13 -9.35 -8.17 4.73
C THR A 13 -9.82 -8.99 3.55
N ARG A 14 -9.00 -9.15 2.48
CA ARG A 14 -9.33 -10.09 1.39
C ARG A 14 -8.14 -10.78 0.69
N LEU A 15 -6.89 -10.32 0.83
CA LEU A 15 -5.69 -11.04 0.36
C LEU A 15 -4.67 -11.13 1.51
N LYS A 16 -4.13 -12.33 1.78
CA LYS A 16 -3.06 -12.57 2.78
C LYS A 16 -1.96 -13.44 2.14
N PRO A 17 -0.76 -13.49 2.71
CA PRO A 17 0.38 -12.69 2.23
C PRO A 17 0.62 -12.74 0.70
N ILE A 18 1.37 -11.78 0.19
CA ILE A 18 1.94 -11.86 -1.16
C ILE A 18 3.42 -12.16 -1.02
N SER A 19 3.89 -13.11 -1.82
CA SER A 19 5.33 -13.25 -2.03
C SER A 19 5.77 -12.10 -2.92
N MET A 20 6.36 -11.07 -2.31
CA MET A 20 6.92 -9.93 -3.00
C MET A 20 8.03 -10.40 -3.94
N ARG A 21 8.04 -9.93 -5.18
CA ARG A 21 9.01 -10.36 -6.20
C ARG A 21 9.91 -9.23 -6.66
N LYS A 22 9.32 -8.09 -7.00
CA LYS A 22 10.03 -6.90 -7.47
C LYS A 22 9.39 -5.66 -6.89
N ILE A 23 10.24 -4.73 -6.51
CA ILE A 23 9.87 -3.44 -5.92
C ILE A 23 10.70 -2.39 -6.66
N GLY A 24 10.02 -1.49 -7.35
CA GLY A 24 10.61 -0.31 -7.96
C GLY A 24 10.94 0.74 -6.91
N ILE A 25 11.90 1.60 -7.24
CA ILE A 25 12.31 2.75 -6.46
C ILE A 25 12.18 3.96 -7.37
N CYS A 26 11.56 5.02 -6.87
CA CYS A 26 11.46 6.27 -7.60
C CYS A 26 11.99 7.45 -6.77
N GLY A 27 11.84 8.67 -7.31
CA GLY A 27 12.36 9.88 -6.67
C GLY A 27 11.80 10.13 -5.26
N SER A 28 10.58 9.68 -4.95
CA SER A 28 9.99 9.84 -3.61
C SER A 28 10.69 8.97 -2.58
N ASP A 29 11.02 7.72 -2.91
CA ASP A 29 11.80 6.84 -2.03
C ASP A 29 13.18 7.43 -1.75
N VAL A 30 13.84 7.98 -2.78
CA VAL A 30 15.13 8.68 -2.63
C VAL A 30 14.98 9.89 -1.71
N LYS A 31 13.91 10.67 -1.86
CA LYS A 31 13.65 11.84 -1.00
C LYS A 31 13.39 11.46 0.45
N TYR A 32 12.66 10.38 0.72
CA TYR A 32 12.53 9.87 2.08
C TYR A 32 13.88 9.37 2.63
N TRP A 33 14.69 8.71 1.81
CA TRP A 33 16.02 8.23 2.21
C TRP A 33 16.99 9.37 2.56
N THR A 34 17.06 10.42 1.73
CA THR A 34 18.04 11.50 1.90
C THR A 34 17.58 12.60 2.83
N ASP A 35 16.30 12.98 2.74
CA ASP A 35 15.76 14.18 3.40
C ASP A 35 14.83 13.82 4.57
N GLY A 36 14.43 12.55 4.71
CA GLY A 36 13.50 12.09 5.75
C GLY A 36 12.07 12.60 5.57
N ARG A 37 11.74 13.26 4.45
CA ARG A 37 10.44 13.88 4.22
C ARG A 37 10.15 14.19 2.76
N ILE A 38 8.87 14.36 2.44
CA ILE A 38 8.37 14.96 1.21
C ILE A 38 7.43 16.10 1.57
N GLY A 39 7.80 17.32 1.17
CA GLY A 39 7.10 18.54 1.55
C GLY A 39 7.10 18.76 3.07
N ASN A 40 6.12 19.52 3.55
CA ASN A 40 6.01 19.90 4.96
C ASN A 40 5.09 18.97 5.78
N HIS A 41 4.37 18.07 5.12
CA HIS A 41 3.34 17.25 5.75
C HIS A 41 3.76 15.79 5.95
N PHE A 42 4.55 15.22 5.03
CA PHE A 42 4.97 13.83 5.12
C PHE A 42 6.39 13.73 5.65
N ILE A 43 6.51 13.60 6.96
CA ILE A 43 7.78 13.54 7.68
C ILE A 43 7.90 12.15 8.32
N VAL A 44 9.03 11.49 8.09
CA VAL A 44 9.34 10.18 8.70
C VAL A 44 9.68 10.42 10.17
N GLN A 45 8.74 10.10 11.06
CA GLN A 45 8.90 10.26 12.51
C GLN A 45 9.32 8.96 13.22
N ASN A 46 9.10 7.82 12.58
CA ASN A 46 9.42 6.48 13.09
C ASN A 46 10.03 5.64 11.96
N PRO A 47 10.77 4.55 12.29
CA PRO A 47 11.27 3.62 11.28
C PRO A 47 10.14 3.14 10.36
N MET A 48 10.36 3.25 9.06
CA MET A 48 9.37 2.97 8.02
C MET A 48 10.07 2.28 6.85
N LEU A 49 9.46 1.22 6.31
CA LEU A 49 9.95 0.62 5.06
C LEU A 49 9.70 1.55 3.88
N LEU A 50 10.62 1.60 2.92
CA LEU A 50 10.44 2.28 1.64
C LEU A 50 9.79 1.36 0.60
N GLY A 51 9.56 1.87 -0.62
CA GLY A 51 9.13 1.08 -1.76
C GLY A 51 7.61 0.89 -1.85
N HIS A 52 7.04 1.40 -2.93
CA HIS A 52 5.60 1.38 -3.20
C HIS A 52 5.25 0.93 -4.62
N GLU A 53 6.25 0.68 -5.48
CA GLU A 53 6.04 0.22 -6.85
C GLU A 53 6.21 -1.30 -6.93
N CYS A 54 5.17 -2.04 -6.55
CA CYS A 54 5.32 -3.43 -6.15
C CYS A 54 4.67 -4.43 -7.12
N SER A 55 5.31 -5.60 -7.28
CA SER A 55 4.71 -6.78 -7.89
C SER A 55 5.03 -8.04 -7.08
N GLY A 56 4.14 -9.03 -7.18
CA GLY A 56 4.26 -10.24 -6.39
C GLY A 56 3.42 -11.40 -6.91
N VAL A 57 3.40 -12.46 -6.12
CA VAL A 57 2.56 -13.65 -6.34
C VAL A 57 1.60 -13.81 -5.17
N VAL A 58 0.32 -14.02 -5.47
CA VAL A 58 -0.70 -14.31 -4.46
C VAL A 58 -0.33 -15.61 -3.75
N SER A 59 -0.04 -15.55 -2.44
CA SER A 59 0.26 -16.76 -1.67
C SER A 59 -0.98 -17.33 -0.98
N LYS A 60 -1.96 -16.49 -0.63
CA LYS A 60 -3.24 -16.94 -0.06
C LYS A 60 -4.40 -16.04 -0.44
N ILE A 61 -5.56 -16.65 -0.65
CA ILE A 61 -6.81 -15.94 -0.91
C ILE A 61 -7.64 -15.81 0.37
N GLY A 62 -8.15 -14.61 0.66
CA GLY A 62 -9.08 -14.37 1.76
C GLY A 62 -10.55 -14.54 1.34
N PRO A 63 -11.48 -14.65 2.31
CA PRO A 63 -12.89 -14.84 2.04
C PRO A 63 -13.50 -13.75 1.15
N GLY A 64 -14.27 -14.16 0.13
CA GLY A 64 -14.97 -13.26 -0.78
C GLY A 64 -14.12 -12.67 -1.91
N VAL A 65 -12.90 -13.16 -2.13
CA VAL A 65 -12.18 -12.94 -3.40
C VAL A 65 -12.51 -14.07 -4.36
N SER A 66 -13.06 -13.71 -5.51
CA SER A 66 -13.43 -14.64 -6.58
C SER A 66 -12.67 -14.41 -7.89
N HIS A 67 -11.95 -13.29 -8.01
CA HIS A 67 -11.31 -12.84 -9.25
C HIS A 67 -9.79 -13.09 -9.29
N LEU A 68 -9.23 -13.66 -8.22
CA LEU A 68 -7.82 -14.04 -8.10
C LEU A 68 -7.74 -15.42 -7.49
N LYS A 69 -6.64 -16.13 -7.77
CA LYS A 69 -6.28 -17.41 -7.16
C LYS A 69 -4.84 -17.40 -6.66
N GLU A 70 -4.54 -18.33 -5.77
CA GLU A 70 -3.15 -18.57 -5.33
C GLU A 70 -2.26 -18.90 -6.54
N GLY A 71 -1.06 -18.34 -6.57
CA GLY A 71 -0.12 -18.45 -7.69
C GLY A 71 -0.26 -17.36 -8.75
N ASP A 72 -1.31 -16.54 -8.74
CA ASP A 72 -1.45 -15.44 -9.70
C ASP A 72 -0.34 -14.40 -9.51
N ARG A 73 0.24 -13.95 -10.64
CA ARG A 73 1.17 -12.82 -10.69
C ARG A 73 0.37 -11.53 -10.74
N ILE A 74 0.72 -10.60 -9.86
CA ILE A 74 -0.04 -9.35 -9.70
C ILE A 74 0.88 -8.14 -9.61
N ALA A 75 0.41 -7.04 -10.17
CA ALA A 75 0.86 -5.69 -9.83
C ALA A 75 0.05 -5.19 -8.63
N ILE A 76 0.68 -4.40 -7.78
CA ILE A 76 0.10 -3.92 -6.54
C ILE A 76 -0.15 -2.43 -6.66
N GLU A 77 -1.42 -2.05 -6.56
CA GLU A 77 -1.82 -0.67 -6.33
C GLU A 77 -1.42 -0.27 -4.90
N PRO A 78 -0.61 0.80 -4.71
CA PRO A 78 0.03 1.10 -3.43
C PRO A 78 -0.90 1.71 -2.39
N HIS A 79 -2.09 2.16 -2.79
CA HIS A 79 -3.03 2.78 -1.87
C HIS A 79 -4.22 1.91 -1.50
N GLY A 80 -4.56 1.95 -0.21
CA GLY A 80 -5.83 1.49 0.34
C GLY A 80 -6.74 2.68 0.61
N VAL A 81 -8.02 2.57 0.30
CA VAL A 81 -8.99 3.67 0.45
C VAL A 81 -10.22 3.22 1.23
N CYS A 82 -10.94 4.16 1.86
CA CYS A 82 -12.11 3.84 2.69
C CYS A 82 -13.33 3.34 1.91
N ARG A 83 -13.40 3.62 0.60
CA ARG A 83 -14.52 3.27 -0.32
C ARG A 83 -15.90 3.85 0.04
N CYS A 84 -16.01 4.66 1.10
CA CYS A 84 -17.29 5.20 1.57
C CYS A 84 -17.41 6.74 1.52
N CYS A 85 -16.30 7.47 1.38
CA CYS A 85 -16.31 8.93 1.28
C CYS A 85 -16.83 9.41 -0.08
N GLU A 86 -17.13 10.71 -0.18
CA GLU A 86 -17.62 11.33 -1.41
C GLU A 86 -16.66 11.12 -2.59
N PHE A 87 -15.36 11.30 -2.39
CA PHE A 87 -14.35 11.08 -3.43
C PHE A 87 -14.34 9.65 -3.94
N CYS A 88 -14.40 8.67 -3.03
CA CYS A 88 -14.48 7.26 -3.40
C CYS A 88 -15.74 6.95 -4.20
N LYS A 89 -16.90 7.43 -3.75
CA LYS A 89 -18.20 7.22 -4.43
C LYS A 89 -18.25 7.87 -5.81
N LYS A 90 -17.54 8.97 -6.01
CA LYS A 90 -17.38 9.66 -7.31
C LYS A 90 -16.28 9.07 -8.20
N GLY A 91 -15.66 7.95 -7.82
CA GLY A 91 -14.57 7.32 -8.57
C GLY A 91 -13.22 8.07 -8.48
N ARG A 92 -13.12 9.09 -7.62
CA ARG A 92 -11.90 9.89 -7.37
C ARG A 92 -11.19 9.42 -6.10
N TYR A 93 -11.09 8.11 -5.92
CA TYR A 93 -10.63 7.52 -4.66
C TYR A 93 -9.16 7.86 -4.31
N ASN A 94 -8.36 8.27 -5.30
CA ASN A 94 -7.03 8.84 -5.09
C ASN A 94 -7.03 10.12 -4.21
N LEU A 95 -8.18 10.76 -4.02
CA LEU A 95 -8.39 11.89 -3.11
C LEU A 95 -9.05 11.46 -1.79
N CYS A 96 -9.03 10.17 -1.46
CA CYS A 96 -9.58 9.70 -0.20
C CYS A 96 -8.82 10.35 0.97
N PRO A 97 -9.50 11.03 1.92
CA PRO A 97 -8.83 11.63 3.08
C PRO A 97 -8.35 10.57 4.09
N ASN A 98 -8.83 9.34 3.95
CA ASN A 98 -8.40 8.18 4.74
C ASN A 98 -7.66 7.21 3.80
N VAL A 99 -6.70 7.72 3.03
CA VAL A 99 -5.85 6.89 2.19
C VAL A 99 -4.74 6.31 3.06
N PHE A 100 -4.55 5.00 2.97
CA PHE A 100 -3.29 4.35 3.28
C PHE A 100 -2.44 4.37 2.02
N PHE A 101 -1.15 4.69 2.09
CA PHE A 101 -0.28 4.68 0.91
C PHE A 101 1.09 4.10 1.26
N LEU A 102 1.47 2.98 0.64
CA LEU A 102 2.77 2.34 0.88
C LEU A 102 3.92 3.35 0.80
N ALA A 103 4.84 3.30 1.76
CA ALA A 103 6.02 4.16 1.83
C ALA A 103 5.70 5.66 1.95
N THR A 104 4.54 6.03 2.50
CA THR A 104 4.19 7.42 2.85
C THR A 104 3.88 7.49 4.34
N PRO A 105 4.63 8.27 5.15
CA PRO A 105 4.43 8.31 6.59
C PRO A 105 2.97 8.58 6.99
N PRO A 106 2.39 7.79 7.92
CA PRO A 106 3.06 6.80 8.78
C PRO A 106 3.13 5.37 8.21
N ASP A 107 2.70 5.15 6.97
CA ASP A 107 2.47 3.84 6.39
C ASP A 107 3.74 3.21 5.83
N SER A 108 4.11 2.02 6.34
CA SER A 108 5.27 1.29 5.85
C SER A 108 5.09 0.81 4.41
N GLY A 109 6.17 0.93 3.63
CA GLY A 109 6.31 0.34 2.30
C GLY A 109 6.60 -1.15 2.34
N ALA A 110 7.02 -1.70 1.19
CA ALA A 110 7.20 -3.14 1.01
C ALA A 110 8.65 -3.59 0.80
N LEU A 111 9.62 -2.67 0.75
CA LEU A 111 11.02 -2.97 0.46
C LEU A 111 11.70 -3.67 1.65
N ALA A 112 11.54 -4.99 1.69
CA ALA A 112 12.12 -5.89 2.67
C ALA A 112 12.72 -7.14 2.00
N ARG A 113 13.61 -7.82 2.71
CA ARG A 113 14.24 -9.09 2.29
C ARG A 113 13.45 -10.30 2.79
#